data_AF-A0A3B8XB45-F1
#
_entry.id   AF-A0A3B8XB45-F1
#
_cell.length_a   1.000
_cell.length_b   1.000
_cell.length_c   1.000
_cell.angle_alpha   90.00
_cell.angle_beta   90.00
_cell.angle_gamma   90.00
#
_symmetry.space_group_name_H-M   'P 1'
#
loop_
_entity.id
_entity.type
_entity.pdbx_description
1 polymer ?
#
loop_
_entity_poly.entity_id
_entity_poly.type
_entity_poly.pdbx_seq_one_letter_code
_entity_poly.pdbx_strand_id
1 'polypeptide(L)' 'AEAGEAFLVTRRGKPVAVVLPFTVDAEDLILAHAPQFIRLRKEGRADLRKGKTVDWKTLKAKGRELNSDR' A
#
# COMPACT_ATOMS: atom_id res chain seq x y z
N ALA A 1 -7.28 7.18 25.48
CA ALA A 1 -7.62 7.31 24.06
C ALA A 1 -7.89 5.93 23.53
N GLU A 2 -9.16 5.53 23.42
CA GLU A 2 -9.56 4.15 23.10
C GLU A 2 -10.09 3.97 21.67
N ALA A 3 -10.31 5.04 20.91
CA ALA A 3 -11.05 4.98 19.63
C ALA A 3 -10.21 4.96 18.34
N GLY A 4 -8.87 5.01 18.40
CA GLY A 4 -8.06 5.04 17.17
C GLY A 4 -8.32 6.28 16.29
N GLU A 5 -8.53 7.44 16.90
CA GLU A 5 -8.72 8.71 16.17
C GLU A 5 -7.38 9.39 15.84
N ALA A 6 -7.36 10.13 14.73
CA ALA A 6 -6.24 10.98 14.36
C ALA A 6 -6.28 12.31 15.15
N PHE A 7 -5.13 12.75 15.68
CA PHE A 7 -5.01 14.00 16.43
C PHE A 7 -4.17 15.03 15.70
N LEU A 8 -4.66 16.28 15.62
CA LEU A 8 -3.87 17.41 15.17
C LEU A 8 -3.18 18.07 16.38
N VAL A 9 -1.86 18.12 16.38
CA VAL A 9 -1.07 18.81 17.40
C VAL A 9 -0.79 20.24 16.93
N THR A 10 -1.12 21.21 17.77
CA THR A 10 -0.85 22.64 17.51
C THR A 10 0.13 23.22 18.53
N ARG A 11 0.87 24.26 18.10
CA ARG A 11 1.72 25.08 18.96
C ARG A 11 1.34 26.54 18.76
N ARG A 12 0.82 27.20 19.81
CA ARG A 12 0.29 28.58 19.75
C ARG A 12 -0.78 28.74 18.65
N GLY A 13 -1.68 27.76 18.54
CA GLY A 13 -2.75 27.73 17.53
C GLY A 13 -2.29 27.38 16.11
N LYS A 14 -0.98 27.20 15.86
CA LYS A 14 -0.45 26.79 14.55
C LYS A 14 -0.28 25.27 14.49
N PRO A 15 -0.79 24.57 13.45
CA PRO A 15 -0.54 23.14 13.23
C PRO A 15 0.96 22.82 13.15
N VAL A 16 1.41 21.77 13.84
CA VAL A 16 2.83 21.35 13.83
C VAL A 16 3.03 19.85 13.61
N ALA A 17 2.06 19.00 13.95
CA ALA A 17 2.13 17.56 13.71
C ALA A 17 0.74 16.93 13.65
N VAL A 18 0.65 15.74 13.04
CA VAL A 18 -0.52 14.86 13.10
C VAL A 18 -0.08 13.55 13.73
N VAL A 19 -0.81 13.08 14.74
CA VAL A 19 -0.62 11.78 15.36
C VAL A 19 -1.68 10.84 14.82
N LEU A 20 -1.23 9.80 14.12
CA LEU A 20 -2.10 8.78 13.54
C LEU A 20 -2.07 7.51 14.41
N PRO A 21 -3.18 6.78 14.50
CA PRO A 21 -3.18 5.45 15.12
C PRO A 21 -2.27 4.50 14.35
N PHE A 22 -1.61 3.58 15.05
CA PHE A 22 -0.79 2.53 14.42
C PHE A 22 -1.58 1.61 13.48
N THR A 23 -2.91 1.56 13.60
CA THR A 23 -3.79 0.83 12.69
C THR A 23 -3.97 1.52 11.34
N VAL A 24 -3.63 2.81 11.23
CA VAL A 24 -3.63 3.54 9.98
C VAL A 24 -2.24 3.44 9.38
N ASP A 25 -2.12 2.67 8.30
CA ASP A 25 -0.86 2.61 7.56
C ASP A 25 -0.64 3.93 6.80
N ALA A 26 0.49 4.57 7.05
CA ALA A 26 0.87 5.78 6.32
C ALA A 26 0.97 5.51 4.82
N GLU A 27 1.34 4.28 4.42
CA GLU A 27 1.36 3.87 3.02
C GLU A 27 -0.04 3.96 2.39
N ASP A 28 -1.08 3.53 3.09
CA ASP A 28 -2.46 3.60 2.58
C ASP A 28 -2.90 5.04 2.32
N LEU A 29 -2.50 5.99 3.18
CA LEU A 29 -2.79 7.42 2.97
C LEU A 29 -2.08 7.96 1.73
N ILE A 30 -0.80 7.61 1.56
CA ILE A 30 0.00 8.06 0.41
C ILE A 30 -0.55 7.44 -0.89
N LEU A 31 -0.81 6.13 -0.90
CA LEU A 31 -1.27 5.41 -2.08
C LEU A 31 -2.73 5.73 -2.43
N ALA A 32 -3.57 6.10 -1.47
CA ALA A 32 -4.95 6.53 -1.71
C ALA A 32 -5.05 7.80 -2.58
N HIS A 33 -4.00 8.60 -2.66
CA HIS A 33 -3.96 9.82 -3.48
C HIS A 33 -3.21 9.65 -4.80
N ALA A 34 -2.73 8.45 -5.12
CA ALA A 34 -1.97 8.17 -6.32
C ALA A 34 -2.82 7.37 -7.35
N PRO A 35 -3.38 8.02 -8.39
CA PRO A 35 -4.35 7.40 -9.30
C PRO A 35 -3.87 6.10 -9.94
N GLN A 36 -2.58 6.02 -10.27
CA GLN A 36 -1.95 4.82 -10.83
C GLN A 36 -2.04 3.62 -9.89
N PHE A 37 -1.80 3.80 -8.59
CA PHE A 37 -1.84 2.71 -7.61
C PHE A 37 -3.27 2.31 -7.28
N ILE A 38 -4.20 3.27 -7.24
CA ILE A 38 -5.65 2.99 -7.09
C ILE A 38 -6.12 2.09 -8.24
N ARG A 39 -5.75 2.43 -9.49
CA ARG A 39 -6.09 1.65 -10.68
C ARG A 39 -5.48 0.25 -10.61
N LEU A 40 -4.17 0.14 -10.38
CA LEU A 40 -3.47 -1.16 -10.28
C LEU A 40 -4.05 -2.04 -9.17
N ARG A 41 -4.39 -1.46 -8.01
CA ARG A 41 -5.03 -2.20 -6.89
C ARG A 41 -6.43 -2.69 -7.27
N LYS A 42 -7.19 -1.92 -8.05
CA LYS A 42 -8.49 -2.35 -8.56
C LYS A 42 -8.33 -3.51 -9.55
N GLU A 43 -7.41 -3.39 -10.50
CA GLU A 43 -7.10 -4.42 -11.49
C GLU A 43 -6.61 -5.71 -10.83
N GLY A 44 -5.61 -5.63 -9.95
CA GLY A 44 -5.07 -6.77 -9.22
C GLY A 44 -6.12 -7.53 -8.40
N ARG A 45 -7.04 -6.82 -7.73
CA ARG A 45 -8.17 -7.46 -7.03
C ARG A 45 -9.15 -8.12 -7.98
N ALA A 46 -9.38 -7.56 -9.16
CA ALA A 46 -10.25 -8.18 -10.16
C ALA A 46 -9.62 -9.46 -10.73
N ASP A 47 -8.31 -9.44 -10.98
CA ASP A 47 -7.56 -10.59 -11.46
C ASP A 47 -7.45 -11.69 -10.38
N LEU A 48 -7.22 -11.32 -9.12
CA LEU A 48 -7.22 -12.27 -7.99
C LEU A 48 -8.56 -13.00 -7.88
N ARG A 49 -9.70 -12.29 -7.96
CA ARG A 49 -11.04 -12.92 -7.95
C ARG A 49 -11.27 -13.87 -9.12
N LYS A 50 -10.59 -13.65 -10.24
CA LYS A 50 -10.63 -14.53 -11.43
C LYS A 50 -9.62 -15.68 -11.33
N GLY A 51 -8.89 -15.82 -10.22
CA GLY A 51 -7.84 -16.82 -10.05
C GLY A 51 -6.60 -16.59 -10.92
N LYS A 52 -6.43 -15.38 -11.49
CA LYS A 52 -5.24 -15.02 -12.25
C LYS A 52 -4.08 -14.71 -11.31
N THR A 53 -3.51 -15.77 -10.77
CA THR A 53 -2.36 -15.72 -9.86
C THR A 53 -1.24 -16.57 -10.41
N VAL A 54 -0.02 -16.27 -9.99
CA VAL A 54 1.15 -17.10 -10.28
C VAL A 54 1.73 -17.57 -8.95
N ASP A 55 2.10 -18.84 -8.87
CA ASP A 55 2.68 -19.39 -7.65
C ASP A 55 4.16 -19.00 -7.49
N TRP A 56 4.64 -19.12 -6.26
CA TRP A 56 6.00 -18.73 -5.90
C TRP A 56 7.09 -19.50 -6.65
N LYS A 57 6.90 -20.81 -6.92
CA LYS A 57 7.90 -21.61 -7.62
C LYS A 57 8.03 -21.14 -9.07
N THR A 58 6.90 -20.90 -9.73
CA THR A 58 6.85 -20.38 -11.10
C THR A 58 7.49 -19.00 -11.21
N LEU A 59 7.18 -18.08 -10.28
CA LEU A 59 7.82 -16.76 -10.24
C LEU A 59 9.34 -16.85 -10.05
N LYS A 60 9.79 -17.70 -9.12
CA LYS A 60 11.22 -17.87 -8.82
C LYS A 60 11.99 -18.46 -10.00
N ALA A 61 11.39 -19.39 -10.76
CA ALA A 61 11.99 -19.94 -11.97
C ALA A 61 12.17 -18.85 -13.04
N LYS A 62 11.10 -18.09 -13.35
CA LYS A 62 11.15 -16.97 -14.31
C LYS A 62 12.17 -15.89 -13.92
N GLY A 63 12.28 -15.57 -12.63
CA GLY A 63 13.25 -14.59 -12.15
C GLY A 63 14.71 -15.05 -12.33
N ARG A 64 14.98 -16.37 -12.32
CA ARG A 64 16.31 -16.91 -12.62
C ARG A 64 16.64 -16.83 -14.10
N GLU A 65 15.69 -17.16 -14.97
CA GLU A 65 15.82 -17.06 -16.43
C GLU A 65 16.09 -15.61 -16.88
N LEU A 66 15.32 -14.64 -16.36
CA LEU A 66 15.52 -13.22 -16.66
C LEU A 66 16.89 -12.66 -16.22
N ASN A 67 17.49 -13.26 -15.19
CA ASN A 67 18.80 -12.86 -14.69
C ASN A 67 19.96 -13.61 -15.36
N SER A 68 19.71 -14.72 -16.05
CA SER A 68 20.73 -15.40 -16.87
C SER A 68 20.88 -14.79 -18.26
N ASP A 69 19.88 -14.06 -18.74
CA ASP A 69 19.87 -13.36 -20.02
C ASP A 69 20.49 -11.94 -19.96
N ARG A 70 21.07 -11.55 -18.82
CA ARG A 70 21.74 -10.27 -18.57
C ARG A 70 23.23 -10.45 -18.32
#